data_AF-A0A352KLP1-F1
#
_entry.id   AF-A0A352KLP1-F1
#
_cell.length_a   1.000
_cell.length_b   1.000
_cell.length_c   1.000
_cell.angle_alpha   90.00
_cell.angle_beta   90.00
_cell.angle_gamma   90.00
#
_symmetry.space_group_name_H-M   'P 1'
#
loop_
_entity.id
_entity.type
_entity.pdbx_description
1 polymer ?
#
loop_
_entity_poly.entity_id
_entity_poly.type
_entity_poly.pdbx_seq_one_letter_code
_entity_poly.pdbx_strand_id
1 'polypeptide(L)' 'LSDAESGLYTAVDAIQTLAIGDVALLKGELWEGNEGAGLVHRSPGVLPNQKRLLLTLDFV' A
#
# COMPACT_ATOMS: atom_id res chain seq x y z
N LEU A 1 4.85 -9.79 14.91
CA LEU A 1 6.10 -9.47 14.19
C LEU A 1 5.92 -8.11 13.54
N SER A 2 6.95 -7.26 13.52
CA SER A 2 6.90 -6.04 12.72
C SER A 2 6.85 -6.39 11.22
N ASP A 3 6.48 -5.45 10.34
CA ASP A 3 6.47 -5.72 8.90
C ASP A 3 7.87 -6.09 8.38
N ALA A 4 8.94 -5.61 9.02
CA ALA A 4 10.32 -5.98 8.71
C ALA A 4 10.67 -7.43 9.09
N GLU A 5 9.91 -8.02 10.01
CA GLU A 5 10.15 -9.36 10.55
C GLU A 5 9.10 -10.38 10.10
N SER A 6 8.03 -9.93 9.44
CA SER A 6 6.90 -10.78 9.05
C SER A 6 7.12 -11.53 7.72
N GLY A 7 8.12 -11.12 6.93
CA GLY A 7 8.32 -11.61 5.56
C GLY A 7 7.33 -11.03 4.54
N LEU A 8 6.60 -9.96 4.90
CA LEU A 8 5.64 -9.29 4.03
C LEU A 8 6.28 -8.68 2.78
N TYR A 9 7.52 -8.19 2.90
CA TYR A 9 8.30 -7.68 1.78
C TYR A 9 9.71 -8.27 1.83
N THR A 10 10.31 -8.43 0.65
CA THR A 10 11.63 -9.06 0.49
C THR A 10 12.79 -8.14 0.87
N ALA A 11 12.62 -6.83 0.64
CA ALA A 11 13.60 -5.81 0.99
C ALA A 11 12.90 -4.45 1.17
N VAL A 12 13.50 -3.57 1.99
CA VAL A 12 12.90 -2.28 2.38
C VAL A 12 12.76 -1.33 1.17
N ASP A 13 13.64 -1.47 0.18
CA ASP A 13 13.61 -0.72 -1.08
C ASP A 13 12.44 -1.11 -2.01
N ALA A 14 11.79 -2.26 -1.77
CA ALA A 14 10.55 -2.62 -2.45
C ALA A 14 9.36 -1.74 -2.01
N ILE A 15 9.47 -1.04 -0.88
CA ILE A 15 8.41 -0.16 -0.38
C ILE A 15 8.42 1.16 -1.14
N GLN A 16 7.34 1.44 -1.84
CA GLN A 16 7.09 2.74 -2.48
C GLN A 16 6.20 3.60 -1.58
N THR A 17 6.39 4.93 -1.62
CA THR A 17 5.63 5.88 -0.79
C THR A 17 4.91 6.89 -1.67
N LEU A 18 3.65 7.16 -1.34
CA LEU A 18 2.86 8.21 -1.98
C LEU A 18 2.96 9.50 -1.17
N ALA A 19 3.19 10.62 -1.85
CA ALA A 19 3.10 11.95 -1.29
C ALA A 19 1.65 12.44 -1.25
N ILE A 20 1.43 13.55 -0.55
CA ILE A 20 0.11 14.21 -0.51
C ILE A 20 -0.24 14.68 -1.92
N GLY A 21 -1.39 14.23 -2.42
CA GLY A 21 -1.89 14.58 -3.76
C GLY A 21 -1.54 13.57 -4.84
N ASP A 22 -0.66 12.60 -4.54
CA ASP A 22 -0.39 11.51 -5.47
C ASP A 22 -1.63 10.63 -5.67
N VAL A 23 -1.79 10.13 -6.89
CA VAL A 23 -2.82 9.16 -7.25
C VAL A 23 -2.12 7.90 -7.72
N ALA A 24 -2.43 6.77 -7.08
CA ALA A 24 -1.93 5.47 -7.46
C ALA A 24 -3.06 4.60 -8.04
N LEU A 25 -2.73 3.84 -9.06
CA LEU A 25 -3.56 2.74 -9.54
C LEU A 25 -3.00 1.43 -8.99
N LEU A 26 -3.82 0.70 -8.24
CA LEU A 26 -3.40 -0.54 -7.60
C LEU A 26 -3.93 -1.74 -8.38
N LYS A 27 -3.03 -2.69 -8.68
CA LYS A 27 -3.37 -3.95 -9.33
C LYS A 27 -3.72 -4.99 -8.27
N GLY A 28 -4.97 -5.46 -8.31
CA GLY A 28 -5.44 -6.56 -7.47
C GLY A 28 -5.00 -7.93 -7.99
N GLU A 29 -5.26 -8.98 -7.21
CA GLU A 29 -4.95 -10.36 -7.59
C GLU A 29 -5.87 -10.92 -8.68
N LEU A 30 -7.05 -10.33 -8.88
CA LEU A 30 -8.00 -10.74 -9.93
C LEU A 30 -7.56 -10.34 -11.34
N TRP A 31 -6.48 -9.58 -11.45
CA TRP A 31 -5.90 -9.28 -12.75
C TRP A 31 -5.14 -10.49 -13.28
N GLU A 32 -5.43 -10.90 -14.51
CA GLU A 32 -4.80 -12.06 -15.17
C GLU A 32 -3.27 -12.03 -15.09
N GLY A 33 -2.67 -13.07 -14.50
CA GLY A 33 -1.23 -13.17 -14.31
C GLY A 33 -0.67 -12.34 -13.14
N ASN A 34 -1.52 -11.91 -12.20
CA ASN A 34 -1.14 -11.21 -10.96
C ASN A 34 -1.55 -11.96 -9.69
N GLU A 35 -1.85 -13.25 -9.80
CA GLU A 35 -2.35 -14.08 -8.72
C GLU A 35 -1.28 -14.18 -7.61
N GLY A 36 -1.69 -13.93 -6.36
CA GLY A 36 -0.76 -13.91 -5.21
C GLY A 36 0.24 -12.75 -5.20
N ALA A 37 0.13 -11.80 -6.13
CA ALA A 37 0.99 -10.62 -6.26
C ALA A 37 0.19 -9.31 -6.15
N GLY A 38 -0.92 -9.33 -5.40
CA GLY A 38 -1.73 -8.15 -5.15
C GLY A 38 -0.93 -7.08 -4.39
N LEU A 39 -1.08 -5.82 -4.79
CA LEU A 39 -0.37 -4.75 -4.11
C LEU A 39 -0.98 -4.47 -2.73
N VAL A 40 -0.14 -4.46 -1.70
CA VAL A 40 -0.55 -4.15 -0.32
C VAL A 40 -0.21 -2.69 -0.03
N HIS A 41 -1.22 -1.89 0.30
CA HIS A 41 -1.02 -0.51 0.77
C HIS A 41 -1.12 -0.45 2.30
N ARG A 42 -0.11 0.14 2.95
CA ARG A 42 -0.14 0.48 4.37
C ARG A 42 0.21 1.96 4.57
N SER A 43 -0.71 2.69 5.17
CA SER A 43 -0.46 4.06 5.60
C SER A 43 0.43 4.09 6.85
N PRO A 44 1.45 4.97 6.92
CA PRO A 44 2.24 5.15 8.13
C PRO A 44 1.38 5.71 9.27
N GLY A 45 1.83 5.59 10.52
CA GLY A 45 1.13 6.17 11.66
C GLY A 45 0.84 7.67 11.47
N VAL A 46 -0.31 8.14 11.93
CA VAL A 46 -0.63 9.57 11.96
C VAL A 46 -0.08 10.14 13.26
N LEU A 47 0.71 11.22 13.17
CA LEU A 47 1.26 11.89 14.35
C LEU A 47 0.14 12.53 15.19
N PRO A 48 0.36 12.75 16.50
CA PRO A 48 -0.60 13.44 17.35
C PRO A 48 -1.03 14.78 16.74
N ASN A 49 -2.32 15.09 16.85
CA ASN A 49 -2.95 16.31 16.32
C ASN A 49 -2.92 16.49 14.79
N GLN A 50 -2.54 15.47 14.02
CA GLN A 50 -2.67 15.48 12.56
C GLN A 50 -3.92 14.72 12.10
N LYS A 51 -4.43 15.09 10.91
CA LYS A 51 -5.50 14.37 10.20
C LYS A 51 -5.00 13.97 8.82
N ARG A 52 -5.36 12.77 8.36
CA ARG A 52 -5.10 12.29 7.01
C ARG A 52 -6.41 11.83 6.37
N LEU A 53 -6.65 12.25 5.14
CA LEU A 53 -7.72 11.70 4.30
C LEU A 53 -7.08 10.77 3.27
N LEU A 54 -7.60 9.55 3.19
CA LEU A 54 -7.31 8.58 2.12
C LEU A 54 -8.64 8.29 1.42
N LEU A 55 -8.66 8.41 0.10
CA LEU A 55 -9.81 8.05 -0.72
C LEU A 55 -9.41 6.86 -1.59
N THR A 56 -10.15 5.76 -1.48
CA THR A 56 -10.03 4.60 -2.36
C THR A 56 -11.29 4.52 -3.22
N LEU A 57 -11.11 4.20 -4.50
CA LEU A 57 -12.19 3.99 -5.45
C LEU A 57 -11.95 2.63 -6.10
N ASP A 58 -12.96 1.76 -6.04
CA ASP A 58 -12.94 0.49 -6.75
C ASP A 58 -13.74 0.64 -8.04
N PHE A 59 -13.17 0.15 -9.14
CA PHE A 59 -13.87 0.04 -10.41
C PHE A 59 -14.55 -1.32 -10.49
N VAL A 60 -15.85 -1.31 -10.83
CA VAL A 60 -16.67 -2.51 -11.05
C VAL A 60 -16.76 -2.79 -12.54
#